data_AF-A0ABD2N9Y0-F1
#
_entry.id   AF-A0ABD2N9Y0-F1
#
_cell.length_a   1.000
_cell.length_b   1.000
_cell.length_c   1.000
_cell.angle_alpha   90.00
_cell.angle_beta   90.00
_cell.angle_gamma   90.00
#
_symmetry.space_group_name_H-M   'P 1'
#
loop_
_entity.id
_entity.type
_entity.pdbx_description
1 polymer ?
#
loop_
_entity_poly.entity_id
_entity_poly.type
_entity_poly.pdbx_seq_one_letter_code
_entity_poly.pdbx_strand_id
1 'polypeptide(L)'
;MVTYRYLLYEEQQRMFEKVIRYCGSQTETIPMSFVLGFYVTLVVGRWWDQYKLLPWPDTLCLFLNAGIPGSDETQRLMRRNIIRYVILAFVITMQRISLRVKRRFPTWQHVVDSGLPHPNKKGLIEGFTAVDAIRSEVDAVGVDLIPVFSYHNTSTDTDISDIMAIT
;
A
#
# COMPACT_ATOMS: atom_id res chain seq x y z
N MET A 1 -25.83 -12.23 34.98
CA MET A 1 -26.03 -12.24 36.47
C MET A 1 -27.45 -11.88 36.89
N VAL A 2 -28.07 -10.83 36.34
CA VAL A 2 -29.43 -10.42 36.74
C VAL A 2 -30.48 -11.50 36.43
N THR A 3 -30.42 -12.11 35.25
CA THR A 3 -31.31 -13.20 34.82
C THR A 3 -31.21 -14.45 35.70
N TYR A 4 -29.99 -14.85 36.09
CA TYR A 4 -29.75 -16.00 36.98
C TYR A 4 -30.33 -15.78 38.39
N ARG A 5 -30.26 -14.55 38.91
CA ARG A 5 -30.73 -14.22 40.28
C ARG A 5 -32.24 -14.00 40.39
N TYR A 6 -32.88 -13.43 39.36
CA TYR A 6 -34.27 -12.97 39.47
C TYR A 6 -35.26 -13.68 38.55
N LEU A 7 -34.78 -14.45 37.57
CA LEU A 7 -35.65 -15.04 36.54
C LEU A 7 -35.64 -16.58 36.52
N LEU A 8 -34.61 -17.22 37.05
CA LEU A 8 -34.46 -18.68 37.02
C LEU A 8 -34.90 -19.33 38.34
N TYR A 9 -35.64 -20.44 38.23
CA TYR A 9 -35.98 -21.32 39.35
C TYR A 9 -34.79 -22.23 39.75
N GLU A 10 -34.80 -22.80 40.96
CA GLU A 10 -33.68 -23.60 41.51
C GLU A 10 -33.18 -24.71 40.58
N GLU A 11 -34.09 -25.41 39.91
CA GLU A 11 -33.72 -26.50 39.00
C GLU A 11 -32.99 -25.99 37.74
N GLN A 12 -33.43 -24.83 37.23
CA GLN A 12 -32.80 -24.16 36.10
C GLN A 12 -31.44 -23.56 36.49
N GLN A 13 -31.30 -23.06 37.73
CA GLN A 13 -30.03 -22.56 38.26
C GLN A 13 -28.97 -23.67 38.33
N ARG A 14 -29.35 -24.88 38.79
CA ARG A 14 -28.43 -26.05 38.81
C ARG A 14 -27.99 -26.47 37.42
N MET A 15 -28.89 -26.43 36.43
CA MET A 15 -28.54 -26.69 35.03
C MET A 15 -27.61 -25.61 34.46
N PHE A 16 -27.88 -24.34 34.76
CA PHE A 16 -27.05 -23.23 34.34
C PHE A 16 -25.62 -23.31 34.92
N GLU A 17 -25.47 -23.72 36.17
CA GLU A 17 -24.16 -23.96 36.78
C GLU A 17 -23.36 -25.08 36.10
N LYS A 18 -24.02 -26.15 35.66
CA LYS A 18 -23.38 -27.21 34.87
C LYS A 18 -22.88 -26.68 33.53
N VAL A 19 -23.66 -25.82 32.87
CA VAL A 19 -23.28 -25.17 31.60
C VAL A 19 -22.10 -24.23 31.80
N ILE A 20 -22.09 -23.41 32.87
CA ILE A 20 -20.95 -22.54 33.17
C ILE A 20 -19.69 -23.35 33.43
N ARG A 21 -19.77 -24.42 34.23
CA ARG A 21 -18.62 -25.29 34.49
C ARG A 21 -18.09 -25.93 33.21
N TYR A 22 -18.98 -26.39 32.34
CA TYR A 22 -18.61 -26.92 31.02
C TYR A 22 -17.95 -25.86 30.14
N CYS A 23 -18.49 -24.63 30.08
CA CYS A 23 -17.92 -23.55 29.27
C CYS A 23 -16.58 -23.04 29.83
N GLY A 24 -16.44 -23.02 31.16
CA GLY A 24 -15.20 -22.67 31.87
C GLY A 24 -14.07 -23.64 31.55
N SER A 25 -14.34 -24.95 31.57
CA SER A 25 -13.32 -25.96 31.23
C SER A 25 -12.92 -25.93 29.75
N GLN A 26 -13.76 -25.42 28.85
CA GLN A 26 -13.44 -25.26 27.43
C GLN A 26 -12.69 -23.96 27.11
N THR A 27 -12.65 -23.00 28.04
CA THR A 27 -11.93 -21.73 27.86
C THR A 27 -10.41 -21.92 28.00
N GLU A 28 -9.96 -23.04 28.58
CA GLU A 28 -8.53 -23.37 28.76
C GLU A 28 -7.89 -24.04 27.53
N THR A 29 -8.68 -24.43 26.51
CA THR A 29 -8.20 -25.39 25.49
C THR A 29 -7.31 -24.78 24.39
N ILE A 30 -7.22 -23.47 24.22
CA ILE A 30 -6.11 -22.78 23.51
C ILE A 30 -6.04 -21.36 24.08
N PRO A 31 -4.88 -20.86 24.54
CA PRO A 31 -4.78 -19.47 24.96
C PRO A 31 -5.02 -18.56 23.76
N MET A 32 -6.15 -17.86 23.74
CA MET A 32 -6.53 -16.94 22.66
C MET A 32 -5.45 -15.90 22.36
N SER A 33 -4.66 -15.54 23.39
CA SER A 33 -3.49 -14.68 23.28
C SER A 33 -2.44 -15.19 22.29
N PHE A 34 -2.27 -16.51 22.16
CA PHE A 34 -1.32 -17.11 21.22
C PHE A 34 -1.78 -16.92 19.77
N VAL A 35 -3.04 -17.24 19.48
CA VAL A 35 -3.64 -17.05 18.15
C VAL A 35 -3.65 -15.57 17.77
N LEU A 36 -3.98 -14.71 18.74
CA LEU A 36 -3.97 -13.26 18.56
C LEU A 36 -2.55 -12.75 18.26
N GLY A 37 -1.52 -13.25 18.95
CA GLY A 37 -0.13 -12.89 18.70
C GLY A 37 0.32 -13.27 17.28
N PHE A 38 -0.04 -14.46 16.81
CA PHE A 38 0.22 -14.90 15.44
C PHE A 38 -0.53 -14.03 14.41
N TYR A 39 -1.80 -13.75 14.68
CA TYR A 39 -2.64 -12.92 13.82
C TYR A 39 -2.10 -11.49 13.69
N VAL A 40 -1.77 -10.84 14.81
CA VAL A 40 -1.21 -9.48 14.82
C VAL A 40 0.12 -9.45 14.07
N THR A 41 1.01 -10.43 14.28
CA THR A 41 2.29 -10.52 13.57
C THR A 41 2.09 -10.61 12.06
N LEU A 42 1.15 -11.43 11.59
CA LEU A 42 0.83 -11.55 10.18
C LEU A 42 0.23 -10.26 9.60
N VAL A 43 -0.69 -9.62 10.32
CA VAL A 43 -1.31 -8.36 9.89
C VAL A 43 -0.28 -7.24 9.80
N VAL A 44 0.58 -7.10 10.80
CA VAL A 44 1.65 -6.09 10.82
C VAL A 44 2.66 -6.34 9.70
N GLY A 45 3.05 -7.59 9.46
CA GLY A 45 3.94 -7.94 8.35
C GLY A 45 3.36 -7.52 6.99
N ARG A 46 2.11 -7.92 6.71
CA ARG A 46 1.43 -7.53 5.46
C ARG A 46 1.26 -6.03 5.32
N TRP A 47 0.92 -5.33 6.40
CA TRP A 47 0.81 -3.87 6.39
C TRP A 47 2.16 -3.21 6.10
N TRP A 48 3.24 -3.70 6.70
CA TRP A 48 4.58 -3.19 6.46
C TRP A 48 5.04 -3.44 5.03
N ASP A 49 4.73 -4.60 4.45
CA ASP A 49 5.04 -4.89 3.04
C ASP A 49 4.25 -3.99 2.09
N GLN A 50 2.96 -3.73 2.38
CA GLN A 50 2.19 -2.72 1.64
C GLN A 50 2.80 -1.32 1.78
N TYR A 51 3.30 -0.97 2.97
CA TYR A 51 3.95 0.30 3.23
C TYR A 51 5.26 0.48 2.46
N LYS A 52 6.08 -0.57 2.30
CA LYS A 52 7.31 -0.52 1.49
C LYS A 52 7.02 -0.34 0.00
N LEU A 53 5.91 -0.87 -0.49
CA LEU A 53 5.50 -0.76 -1.90
C LEU A 53 5.02 0.64 -2.27
N LEU A 54 4.74 1.52 -1.30
CA LEU A 54 4.41 2.91 -1.58
C LEU A 54 5.64 3.61 -2.21
N PRO A 55 5.55 4.08 -3.47
CA PRO A 55 6.64 4.80 -4.09
C PRO A 55 6.79 6.16 -3.40
N TRP A 56 7.85 6.32 -2.61
CA TRP A 56 8.18 7.61 -2.02
C TRP A 56 8.61 8.57 -3.13
N PRO A 57 8.10 9.82 -3.13
CA PRO A 57 8.46 10.79 -4.16
C PRO A 57 9.96 11.08 -4.18
N ASP A 58 10.66 10.97 -3.06
CA ASP A 58 12.12 11.19 -2.96
C ASP A 58 12.92 10.20 -3.82
N THR A 59 12.64 8.90 -3.70
CA THR A 59 13.31 7.87 -4.50
C THR A 59 13.04 8.07 -5.99
N LEU A 60 11.82 8.46 -6.34
CA LEU A 60 11.45 8.75 -7.72
C LEU A 60 12.15 10.01 -8.26
N CYS A 61 12.32 11.04 -7.43
CA CYS A 61 13.07 12.25 -7.80
C CYS A 61 14.54 11.93 -8.07
N LEU A 62 15.14 11.02 -7.29
CA LEU A 62 16.51 10.58 -7.50
C LEU A 62 16.66 9.88 -8.86
N PHE A 63 15.76 8.95 -9.18
CA PHE A 63 15.76 8.28 -10.49
C PHE A 63 15.54 9.25 -11.66
N LEU A 64 14.65 10.22 -11.52
CA LEU A 64 14.41 11.22 -12.57
C LEU A 64 15.58 12.17 -12.77
N ASN A 65 16.30 12.53 -11.71
CA ASN A 65 17.51 13.33 -11.81
C ASN A 65 18.65 12.56 -12.49
N ALA A 66 18.73 11.24 -12.27
CA ALA A 66 19.71 10.39 -12.94
C ALA A 66 19.33 10.11 -14.42
N GLY A 67 18.04 9.91 -14.71
CA GLY A 67 17.56 9.57 -16.05
C GLY A 67 17.42 10.74 -17.01
N ILE A 68 17.18 11.96 -16.51
CA ILE A 68 17.11 13.19 -17.31
C ILE A 68 18.23 14.13 -16.85
N PRO A 69 19.48 13.89 -17.28
CA PRO A 69 20.58 14.77 -16.96
C PRO A 69 20.40 16.11 -17.68
N GLY A 70 20.71 17.19 -16.97
CA GLY A 70 20.73 18.55 -17.53
C GLY A 70 19.86 19.56 -16.76
N SER A 71 20.23 20.82 -16.88
CA SER A 71 19.63 21.94 -16.15
C SER A 71 18.83 22.90 -17.04
N ASP A 72 18.57 22.52 -18.29
CA ASP A 72 17.79 23.35 -19.19
C ASP A 72 16.35 23.45 -18.71
N GLU A 73 15.69 24.57 -19.05
CA GLU A 73 14.32 24.84 -18.62
C GLU A 73 13.37 23.72 -19.05
N THR A 74 13.53 23.20 -20.27
CA THR A 74 12.76 22.06 -20.79
C THR A 74 12.92 20.81 -19.92
N GLN A 75 14.15 20.45 -19.53
CA GLN A 75 14.42 19.26 -18.69
C GLN A 75 13.89 19.44 -17.27
N ARG A 76 13.99 20.65 -16.71
CA ARG A 76 13.43 20.99 -15.40
C ARG A 76 11.90 20.90 -15.41
N LEU A 77 11.25 21.42 -16.45
CA LEU A 77 9.80 21.31 -16.64
C LEU A 77 9.36 19.86 -16.83
N MET A 78 10.15 19.06 -17.56
CA MET A 78 9.88 17.64 -17.79
C MET A 78 9.92 16.83 -16.49
N ARG A 79 10.97 16.98 -15.66
CA ARG A 79 11.04 16.33 -14.33
C ARG A 79 9.87 16.71 -13.43
N ARG A 80 9.49 18.01 -13.39
CA ARG A 80 8.33 18.49 -12.61
C ARG A 80 7.00 17.91 -13.13
N ASN A 81 6.83 17.80 -14.43
CA ASN A 81 5.62 17.25 -15.04
C ASN A 81 5.51 15.75 -14.77
N ILE A 82 6.59 14.98 -14.90
CA ILE A 82 6.60 13.54 -14.61
C ILE A 82 6.24 13.29 -13.14
N ILE A 83 6.89 13.97 -12.19
CA ILE A 83 6.58 13.85 -10.75
C ILE A 83 5.11 14.18 -10.48
N ARG A 84 4.60 15.26 -11.09
CA ARG A 84 3.20 15.66 -10.95
C ARG A 84 2.23 14.57 -11.45
N TYR A 85 2.51 13.92 -12.58
CA TYR A 85 1.66 12.84 -13.09
C TYR A 85 1.74 11.58 -12.23
N VAL A 86 2.93 11.24 -11.71
CA VAL A 86 3.10 10.12 -10.78
C VAL A 86 2.31 10.35 -9.50
N ILE A 87 2.40 11.55 -8.92
CA ILE A 87 1.62 11.91 -7.72
C ILE A 87 0.12 11.88 -8.03
N LEU A 88 -0.31 12.34 -9.20
CA LEU A 88 -1.71 12.27 -9.63
C LEU A 88 -2.20 10.82 -9.71
N ALA A 89 -1.44 9.93 -10.36
CA ALA A 89 -1.75 8.49 -10.45
C ALA A 89 -1.85 7.84 -9.06
N PHE A 90 -0.94 8.21 -8.17
CA PHE A 90 -0.93 7.74 -6.79
C PHE A 90 -2.17 8.20 -6.02
N VAL A 91 -2.58 9.46 -6.13
CA VAL A 91 -3.79 10.00 -5.49
C VAL A 91 -5.05 9.28 -6.00
N ILE A 92 -5.16 9.05 -7.31
CA ILE A 92 -6.30 8.32 -7.91
C ILE A 92 -6.37 6.89 -7.38
N THR A 93 -5.23 6.20 -7.31
CA THR A 93 -5.15 4.84 -6.77
C THR A 93 -5.53 4.83 -5.28
N MET A 94 -5.02 5.79 -4.51
CA MET A 94 -5.34 5.93 -3.09
C MET A 94 -6.81 6.29 -2.84
N GLN A 95 -7.48 6.97 -3.76
CA GLN A 95 -8.92 7.24 -3.67
C GLN A 95 -9.76 5.96 -3.73
N ARG A 96 -9.26 4.89 -4.38
CA ARG A 96 -9.93 3.58 -4.47
C ARG A 96 -9.69 2.73 -3.21
N ILE A 97 -8.52 2.85 -2.60
CA ILE A 97 -8.09 2.01 -1.47
C ILE A 97 -8.45 2.66 -0.11
N SER A 98 -8.28 3.98 0.01
CA SER A 98 -8.45 4.72 1.27
C SER A 98 -9.70 5.58 1.28
N LEU A 99 -10.61 5.27 2.21
CA LEU A 99 -11.81 6.08 2.45
C LEU A 99 -11.50 7.52 2.86
N ARG A 100 -10.36 7.76 3.52
CA ARG A 100 -9.94 9.10 3.93
C ARG A 100 -9.59 9.98 2.73
N VAL A 101 -8.88 9.41 1.75
CA VAL A 101 -8.53 10.11 0.49
C VAL A 101 -9.78 10.32 -0.36
N LYS A 102 -10.67 9.32 -0.42
CA LYS A 102 -11.98 9.45 -1.07
C LYS A 102 -12.85 10.57 -0.49
N ARG A 103 -12.81 10.80 0.83
CA ARG A 103 -13.52 11.94 1.46
C ARG A 103 -12.87 13.28 1.14
N ARG A 104 -11.55 13.34 1.00
CA ARG A 104 -10.82 14.58 0.66
C ARG A 104 -11.00 14.98 -0.80
N PHE A 105 -11.03 14.00 -1.69
CA PHE A 105 -11.23 14.17 -3.13
C PHE A 105 -12.40 13.28 -3.58
N PRO A 106 -13.66 13.71 -3.37
CA PRO A 106 -14.82 12.89 -3.69
C PRO A 106 -15.13 12.85 -5.19
N THR A 107 -14.89 13.94 -5.91
CA THR A 107 -15.10 14.03 -7.38
C THR A 107 -13.81 14.44 -8.09
N TRP A 108 -13.75 14.17 -9.40
CA TRP A 108 -12.62 14.55 -10.24
C TRP A 108 -12.34 16.06 -10.22
N GLN A 109 -13.38 16.88 -10.11
CA GLN A 109 -13.26 18.34 -9.98
C GLN A 109 -12.43 18.72 -8.75
N HIS A 110 -12.59 18.05 -7.60
CA HIS A 110 -11.79 18.33 -6.40
C HIS A 110 -10.30 17.99 -6.60
N VAL A 111 -9.99 17.02 -7.46
CA VAL A 111 -8.60 16.70 -7.84
C VAL A 111 -8.05 17.79 -8.76
N VAL A 112 -8.84 18.24 -9.74
CA VAL A 112 -8.46 19.34 -10.64
C VAL A 112 -8.24 20.66 -9.87
N ASP A 113 -9.13 20.98 -8.95
CA ASP A 113 -9.09 22.19 -8.12
C ASP A 113 -7.89 22.21 -7.17
N SER A 114 -7.33 21.04 -6.84
CA SER A 114 -6.10 20.93 -6.05
C SER A 114 -4.83 21.34 -6.81
N GLY A 115 -4.94 21.63 -8.12
CA GLY A 115 -3.81 22.02 -8.96
C GLY A 115 -2.85 20.88 -9.29
N LEU A 116 -3.22 19.63 -8.98
CA LEU A 116 -2.43 18.44 -9.33
C LEU A 116 -2.43 18.19 -10.85
N PRO A 117 -3.55 18.25 -11.58
CA PRO A 117 -3.55 18.12 -13.03
C PRO A 117 -3.07 19.41 -13.71
N HIS A 118 -2.35 19.26 -14.82
CA HIS A 118 -1.95 20.42 -15.62
C HIS A 118 -3.18 21.06 -16.30
N PRO A 119 -3.35 22.40 -16.26
CA PRO A 119 -4.58 23.07 -16.68
C PRO A 119 -4.95 22.86 -18.16
N ASN A 120 -3.95 22.65 -19.04
CA ASN A 120 -4.18 22.39 -20.47
C ASN A 120 -4.54 20.93 -20.82
N LYS A 121 -4.46 19.98 -19.88
CA LYS A 121 -4.74 18.55 -20.15
C LYS A 121 -6.02 18.05 -19.47
N LYS A 122 -6.92 18.94 -19.00
CA LYS A 122 -8.16 18.59 -18.28
C LYS A 122 -9.05 17.59 -19.04
N GLY A 123 -9.17 17.72 -20.36
CA GLY A 123 -9.99 16.85 -21.20
C GLY A 123 -9.35 15.51 -21.59
N LEU A 124 -8.03 15.37 -21.47
CA LEU A 124 -7.32 14.13 -21.86
C LEU A 124 -7.44 13.04 -20.78
N ILE A 125 -7.63 13.44 -19.51
CA ILE A 125 -7.56 12.53 -18.35
C ILE A 125 -8.91 11.85 -18.07
N GLU A 126 -10.01 12.28 -18.72
CA GLU A 126 -11.32 11.63 -18.60
C GLU A 126 -11.41 10.31 -19.38
N GLY A 127 -10.50 10.06 -20.32
CA GLY A 127 -10.42 8.80 -21.08
C GLY A 127 -9.05 8.10 -21.09
N PHE A 128 -8.00 8.78 -20.63
CA PHE A 128 -6.62 8.29 -20.64
C PHE A 128 -6.13 8.17 -19.20
N THR A 129 -5.71 6.97 -18.77
CA THR A 129 -5.27 6.80 -17.39
C THR A 129 -3.99 7.60 -17.18
N ALA A 130 -3.72 8.07 -15.96
CA ALA A 130 -2.48 8.76 -15.64
C ALA A 130 -1.23 7.92 -16.01
N VAL A 131 -1.39 6.59 -16.05
CA VAL A 131 -0.36 5.63 -16.52
C VAL A 131 -0.08 5.82 -18.01
N ASP A 132 -1.10 6.01 -18.83
CA ASP A 132 -0.94 6.20 -20.27
C ASP A 132 -0.28 7.55 -20.59
N ALA A 133 -0.56 8.59 -19.79
CA ALA A 133 0.11 9.89 -19.91
C ALA A 133 1.59 9.80 -19.54
N ILE A 134 1.93 9.06 -18.48
CA ILE A 134 3.32 8.78 -18.11
C ILE A 134 4.00 7.97 -19.21
N ARG A 135 3.33 6.95 -19.75
CA ARG A 135 3.84 6.11 -20.84
C ARG A 135 4.14 6.92 -22.10
N SER A 136 3.22 7.79 -22.53
CA SER A 136 3.45 8.67 -23.68
C SER A 136 4.60 9.64 -23.48
N GLU A 137 4.81 10.16 -22.28
CA GLU A 137 5.90 11.09 -21.99
C GLU A 137 7.26 10.36 -21.85
N VAL A 138 7.25 9.11 -21.39
CA VAL A 138 8.42 8.22 -21.36
C VAL A 138 8.79 7.73 -22.76
N ASP A 139 7.81 7.32 -23.57
CA ASP A 139 7.99 6.86 -24.94
C ASP A 139 8.49 7.98 -25.86
N ALA A 140 8.09 9.24 -25.59
CA ALA A 140 8.59 10.42 -26.29
C ALA A 140 10.10 10.69 -26.05
N VAL A 141 10.69 10.10 -25.00
CA VAL A 141 12.09 10.29 -24.60
C VAL A 141 12.98 9.12 -25.09
N GLY A 142 12.40 8.01 -25.56
CA GLY A 142 13.16 6.86 -26.08
C GLY A 142 14.07 6.17 -25.06
N VAL A 143 13.84 6.41 -23.77
CA VAL A 143 14.61 5.78 -22.68
C VAL A 143 13.91 4.49 -22.27
N ASP A 144 14.51 3.36 -22.62
CA ASP A 144 14.17 2.07 -22.01
C ASP A 144 14.35 2.21 -20.50
N LEU A 145 13.25 2.30 -19.74
CA LEU A 145 13.27 2.27 -18.27
C LEU A 145 13.54 0.86 -17.71
N ILE A 146 13.80 -0.11 -18.58
CA ILE A 146 14.03 -1.52 -18.24
C ILE A 146 15.34 -1.79 -17.47
N PRO A 147 16.48 -1.06 -17.65
CA PRO A 147 17.72 -1.49 -16.98
C PRO A 147 17.74 -1.16 -15.48
N VAL A 148 16.86 -0.28 -14.97
CA VAL A 148 16.87 0.10 -13.54
C VAL A 148 16.05 -0.87 -12.67
N PHE A 149 14.98 -1.46 -13.21
CA PHE A 149 14.24 -2.52 -12.48
C PHE A 149 14.98 -3.86 -12.47
N SER A 150 15.90 -4.10 -13.41
CA SER A 150 16.72 -5.31 -13.42
C SER A 150 17.86 -5.29 -12.38
N TYR A 151 18.20 -4.14 -11.79
CA TYR A 151 19.32 -4.02 -10.86
C TYR A 151 18.99 -4.39 -9.41
N HIS A 152 17.71 -4.59 -9.08
CA HIS A 152 17.30 -4.97 -7.72
C HIS A 152 17.03 -6.48 -7.58
N ASN A 153 17.16 -7.26 -8.65
CA ASN A 153 16.97 -8.72 -8.64
C ASN A 153 18.24 -9.50 -9.02
N THR A 154 19.41 -8.84 -9.05
CA THR A 154 20.72 -9.45 -9.38
C THR A 154 21.75 -9.32 -8.26
N SER A 155 21.35 -8.96 -7.03
CA SER A 155 22.25 -8.93 -5.86
C SER A 155 21.94 -10.01 -4.80
N THR A 156 21.17 -11.04 -5.13
CA THR A 156 20.93 -12.20 -4.26
C THR A 156 21.18 -13.55 -4.91
N ASP A 157 21.74 -13.57 -6.13
CA ASP A 157 22.18 -14.79 -6.82
C ASP A 157 23.66 -14.67 -7.23
N THR A 158 24.51 -14.11 -6.35
CA THR A 158 25.93 -14.44 -6.38
C THR A 158 26.12 -15.64 -5.46
N ASP A 159 25.85 -16.80 -6.05
CA ASP A 159 26.59 -18.04 -5.86
C ASP A 159 27.29 -18.23 -4.50
N ILE A 160 26.59 -18.92 -3.61
CA ILE A 160 27.15 -19.66 -2.47
C ILE A 160 28.18 -20.72 -2.94
N SER A 161 28.29 -20.97 -4.26
CA SER A 161 29.27 -21.87 -4.87
C SER A 161 30.69 -21.30 -4.92
N ASP A 162 30.90 -19.98 -4.87
CA ASP A 162 32.24 -19.35 -4.92
C ASP A 162 32.94 -19.24 -3.54
N ILE A 163 32.23 -19.48 -2.43
CA ILE A 163 32.80 -19.46 -1.07
C ILE A 163 33.38 -20.83 -0.67
N MET A 164 33.07 -21.91 -1.39
CA MET A 164 33.65 -23.25 -1.14
C MET A 164 34.88 -23.59 -2.01
N ALA A 165 35.39 -22.67 -2.82
CA ALA A 165 36.58 -22.88 -3.65
C ALA A 165 37.90 -22.35 -3.04
N ILE A 166 37.88 -21.91 -1.76
CA ILE A 166 39.09 -21.52 -1.00
C ILE A 166 39.15 -22.27 0.34
N THR A 167 39.10 -23.60 0.28
CA THR A 167 39.68 -24.51 1.28
C THR A 167 40.11 -25.80 0.58
#